data_AF-A0A432I060-F1
#
_entry.id   AF-A0A432I060-F1
#
_cell.length_a   1.000
_cell.length_b   1.000
_cell.length_c   1.000
_cell.angle_alpha   90.00
_cell.angle_beta   90.00
_cell.angle_gamma   90.00
#
_symmetry.space_group_name_H-M   'P 1'
#
loop_
_entity.id
_entity.type
_entity.pdbx_description
1 polymer ?
#
loop_
_entity_poly.entity_id
_entity_poly.type
_entity_poly.pdbx_seq_one_letter_code
_entity_poly.pdbx_strand_id
1 'polypeptide(L)'
;MNRDELHALCVSLNLQRSGSKNQLLGRVAGVLGTEDGSWGRVKKSLRRGKRGAPKLAVASEPTPEPETPTVAEVEVTAESVEPVDAGPAPVTVDEGSGASMLELEARRAELTSQLREFLLVGRQHDEMDIAAFIDDLGRLGFGIQHAEVREHILAELTNMVSLRSEEEATSGAQPGSWRERGALNDLEGARAGLLDTLDVILDRAGGDIARARMEFELAAVEAGLDLDLPAISGRIHGLFDLQVSLKASEHEMDPVTARRQRALEQLYRGGTNITPEAIAVLERIENQMEAFERVVETIIRRADGAFTPVEHALLVRFLERRGWNSDHPEVRPRLLAAAGVLAAEMGYIDPEDIPALPTSLSLDSDQVSGVVESMREVLRDMGREPPSLASVSEPVGEQSDIDRVKDKLDSADEMLRRLSGGSD
;
A
#
# COMPACT_ATOMS: atom_id res chain seq x y z
N MET A 1 -19.09 16.00 3.84
CA MET A 1 -17.89 16.48 4.55
C MET A 1 -17.29 17.64 3.78
N ASN A 2 -17.37 18.83 4.36
CA ASN A 2 -16.85 20.07 3.77
C ASN A 2 -15.37 20.28 4.14
N ARG A 3 -14.67 21.14 3.40
CA ARG A 3 -13.23 21.40 3.60
C ARG A 3 -12.95 21.95 5.01
N ASP A 4 -13.83 22.81 5.52
CA ASP A 4 -13.70 23.42 6.84
C ASP A 4 -13.85 22.40 7.98
N GLU A 5 -14.73 21.40 7.81
CA GLU A 5 -14.87 20.28 8.74
C GLU A 5 -13.61 19.40 8.79
N LEU A 6 -12.96 19.18 7.63
CA LEU A 6 -11.69 18.47 7.57
C LEU A 6 -10.56 19.25 8.22
N HIS A 7 -10.55 20.58 8.09
CA HIS A 7 -9.59 21.43 8.81
C HIS A 7 -9.79 21.38 10.32
N ALA A 8 -11.04 21.40 10.80
CA ALA A 8 -11.34 21.26 12.22
C ALA A 8 -10.85 19.91 12.78
N LEU A 9 -11.03 18.82 12.02
CA LEU A 9 -10.53 17.50 12.40
C LEU A 9 -9.01 17.37 12.32
N CYS A 10 -8.37 18.02 11.35
CA CYS A 10 -6.90 18.11 11.34
C CYS A 10 -6.37 18.86 12.56
N VAL A 11 -7.09 19.88 13.06
CA VAL A 11 -6.72 20.59 14.29
C VAL A 11 -6.89 19.70 15.52
N SER A 12 -8.01 18.97 15.64
CA SER A 12 -8.23 18.08 16.79
C SER A 12 -7.27 16.90 16.83
N LEU A 13 -6.78 16.43 15.66
CA LEU A 13 -5.85 15.31 15.53
C LEU A 13 -4.38 15.76 15.38
N ASN A 14 -4.07 17.05 15.55
CA ASN A 14 -2.72 17.63 15.37
C ASN A 14 -2.04 17.31 14.02
N LEU A 15 -2.82 17.31 12.93
CA LEU A 15 -2.36 17.04 11.55
C LEU A 15 -2.13 18.31 10.73
N GLN A 16 -1.24 18.23 9.73
CA GLN A 16 -0.97 19.33 8.80
C GLN A 16 -2.21 19.73 7.98
N ARG A 17 -2.56 21.02 8.07
CA ARG A 17 -3.75 21.61 7.43
C ARG A 17 -3.56 21.97 5.95
N SER A 18 -2.36 21.85 5.40
CA SER A 18 -2.09 22.20 3.99
C SER A 18 -2.49 21.07 3.03
N GLY A 19 -3.05 21.44 1.87
CA GLY A 19 -3.37 20.50 0.79
C GLY A 19 -4.80 20.60 0.22
N SER A 20 -5.08 19.81 -0.81
CA SER A 20 -6.39 19.66 -1.43
C SER A 20 -7.38 18.93 -0.50
N LYS A 21 -8.69 19.05 -0.75
CA LYS A 21 -9.73 18.38 0.07
C LYS A 21 -9.49 16.86 0.16
N ASN A 22 -9.02 16.24 -0.92
CA ASN A 22 -8.72 14.81 -0.97
C ASN A 22 -7.47 14.44 -0.15
N GLN A 23 -6.47 15.32 -0.10
CA GLN A 23 -5.27 15.11 0.73
C GLN A 23 -5.59 15.21 2.23
N LEU A 24 -6.43 16.19 2.64
CA LEU A 24 -6.91 16.30 4.03
C LEU A 24 -7.75 15.09 4.43
N LEU A 25 -8.64 14.65 3.53
CA LEU A 25 -9.48 13.47 3.75
C LEU A 25 -8.65 12.20 3.89
N GLY A 26 -7.62 12.01 3.04
CA GLY A 26 -6.75 10.84 3.10
C GLY A 26 -5.98 10.74 4.42
N ARG A 27 -5.47 11.87 4.95
CA ARG A 27 -4.76 11.90 6.23
C ARG A 27 -5.70 11.64 7.42
N VAL A 28 -6.86 12.31 7.45
CA VAL A 28 -7.86 12.11 8.51
C VAL A 28 -8.40 10.68 8.49
N ALA A 29 -8.66 10.11 7.31
CA ALA A 29 -9.08 8.71 7.17
C ALA A 29 -7.97 7.71 7.54
N GLY A 30 -6.70 8.05 7.30
CA GLY A 30 -5.56 7.24 7.71
C GLY A 30 -5.46 7.14 9.24
N VAL A 31 -5.54 8.26 9.95
CA VAL A 31 -5.46 8.29 11.43
C VAL A 31 -6.70 7.68 12.08
N LEU A 32 -7.90 7.99 11.59
CA LEU A 32 -9.14 7.38 12.10
C LEU A 32 -9.24 5.88 11.77
N GLY A 33 -8.56 5.43 10.71
CA GLY A 33 -8.47 4.01 10.36
C GLY A 33 -7.53 3.21 11.24
N THR A 34 -6.56 3.88 11.90
CA THR A 34 -5.63 3.26 12.84
C THR A 34 -6.14 3.26 14.28
N GLU A 35 -6.97 4.21 14.68
CA GLU A 35 -7.43 4.33 16.07
C GLU A 35 -8.70 3.55 16.39
N ASP A 36 -9.55 3.29 15.39
CA ASP A 36 -10.74 2.47 15.58
C ASP A 36 -10.91 1.56 14.37
N GLY A 37 -11.27 0.29 14.60
CA GLY A 37 -11.75 -0.68 13.57
C GLY A 37 -13.01 -0.23 12.80
N SER A 38 -13.30 1.08 12.77
CA SER A 38 -14.37 1.81 12.11
C SER A 38 -14.23 1.89 10.57
N TRP A 39 -13.16 1.36 9.96
CA TRP A 39 -13.02 1.25 8.50
C TRP A 39 -14.24 0.58 7.83
N GLY A 40 -14.86 -0.39 8.51
CA GLY A 40 -16.08 -1.05 8.05
C GLY A 40 -17.29 -0.11 7.93
N ARG A 41 -17.39 0.90 8.81
CA ARG A 41 -18.50 1.88 8.84
C ARG A 41 -18.34 2.94 7.75
N VAL A 42 -17.10 3.40 7.52
CA VAL A 42 -16.72 4.33 6.44
C VAL A 42 -16.88 3.68 5.06
N LYS A 43 -16.49 2.41 4.91
CA LYS A 43 -16.69 1.66 3.66
C LYS A 43 -18.17 1.43 3.33
N LYS A 44 -19.02 1.25 4.36
CA LYS A 44 -20.49 1.15 4.21
C LYS A 44 -21.12 2.49 3.79
N SER A 45 -20.65 3.63 4.29
CA SER A 45 -21.17 4.95 3.90
C SER A 45 -20.77 5.33 2.47
N LEU A 46 -19.54 5.01 2.05
CA LEU A 46 -19.06 5.17 0.67
C LEU A 46 -19.82 4.31 -0.34
N ARG A 47 -20.18 3.06 0.03
CA ARG A 47 -20.95 2.16 -0.85
C ARG A 47 -22.42 2.58 -1.00
N ARG A 48 -23.00 3.21 0.02
CA ARG A 48 -24.41 3.63 0.00
C ARG A 48 -24.65 4.88 -0.87
N GLY A 49 -23.62 5.68 -1.13
CA GLY A 49 -23.69 6.83 -2.05
C GLY A 49 -23.70 6.48 -3.55
N LYS A 50 -23.51 5.21 -3.93
CA LYS A 50 -23.34 4.80 -5.35
C LYS A 50 -24.55 4.09 -5.96
N ARG A 51 -25.71 4.10 -5.30
CA ARG A 51 -26.97 3.54 -5.85
C ARG A 51 -28.07 4.59 -5.78
N GLY A 52 -28.20 5.39 -6.84
CA GLY A 52 -29.32 6.32 -6.98
C GLY A 52 -29.17 7.37 -8.09
N ALA A 53 -29.46 6.97 -9.34
CA ALA A 53 -29.90 7.79 -10.48
C ALA A 53 -28.84 8.68 -11.21
N PRO A 54 -29.16 9.25 -12.40
CA PRO A 54 -29.10 8.60 -13.71
C PRO A 54 -28.16 9.32 -14.71
N LYS A 55 -27.90 8.66 -15.86
CA LYS A 55 -27.11 9.14 -17.02
C LYS A 55 -27.54 10.54 -17.50
N LEU A 56 -26.57 11.43 -17.68
CA LEU A 56 -26.54 12.50 -18.70
C LEU A 56 -25.06 12.88 -18.98
N ALA A 57 -24.78 13.20 -20.23
CA ALA A 57 -23.47 13.35 -20.84
C ALA A 57 -22.85 14.76 -20.66
N VAL A 58 -21.60 14.89 -21.13
CA VAL A 58 -20.93 16.08 -21.73
C VAL A 58 -19.68 16.62 -20.99
N ALA A 59 -18.58 16.60 -21.77
CA ALA A 59 -17.40 17.49 -21.88
C ALA A 59 -16.31 17.61 -20.78
N SER A 60 -15.08 17.38 -21.26
CA SER A 60 -13.74 17.94 -20.90
C SER A 60 -13.76 19.48 -20.77
N GLU A 61 -12.90 20.22 -20.07
CA GLU A 61 -11.49 20.20 -19.60
C GLU A 61 -11.34 21.41 -18.60
N PRO A 62 -10.18 21.90 -18.10
CA PRO A 62 -8.84 21.32 -17.87
C PRO A 62 -8.36 21.51 -16.38
N THR A 63 -7.17 21.01 -16.04
CA THR A 63 -6.45 21.24 -14.77
C THR A 63 -5.02 21.70 -15.09
N PRO A 64 -4.43 22.65 -14.32
CA PRO A 64 -3.25 23.41 -14.71
C PRO A 64 -1.91 22.71 -14.42
N GLU A 65 -0.89 23.21 -15.12
CA GLU A 65 0.54 22.91 -15.06
C GLU A 65 1.19 23.10 -13.68
N PRO A 66 2.32 22.43 -13.44
CA PRO A 66 3.38 22.97 -12.60
C PRO A 66 4.73 23.11 -13.36
N GLU A 67 5.22 24.35 -13.33
CA GLU A 67 6.57 24.85 -13.05
C GLU A 67 7.82 23.98 -13.33
N THR A 68 8.74 24.63 -14.04
CA THR A 68 10.08 24.23 -14.47
C THR A 68 11.09 24.10 -13.33
N PRO A 69 12.15 23.29 -13.52
CA PRO A 69 13.44 23.53 -12.89
C PRO A 69 14.51 23.98 -13.89
N THR A 70 15.32 24.89 -13.38
CA THR A 70 16.53 25.53 -13.88
C THR A 70 17.60 24.55 -14.35
N VAL A 71 18.18 24.79 -15.53
CA VAL A 71 19.38 24.09 -16.04
C VAL A 71 20.60 25.00 -15.84
N ALA A 72 21.65 24.42 -15.27
CA ALA A 72 22.96 25.02 -15.05
C ALA A 72 23.77 25.11 -16.35
N GLU A 73 24.54 26.18 -16.47
CA GLU A 73 25.43 26.53 -17.58
C GLU A 73 26.51 25.46 -17.83
N VAL A 74 26.75 25.15 -19.10
CA VAL A 74 28.04 24.64 -19.58
C VAL A 74 28.51 25.52 -20.74
N GLU A 75 29.68 26.08 -20.49
CA GLU A 75 30.49 26.99 -21.28
C GLU A 75 31.03 26.28 -22.54
N VAL A 76 30.73 26.82 -23.73
CA VAL A 76 31.50 26.52 -24.95
C VAL A 76 31.94 27.85 -25.55
N THR A 77 33.25 28.05 -25.45
CA THR A 77 34.03 29.11 -26.09
C THR A 77 33.84 29.12 -27.60
N ALA A 78 33.36 30.23 -28.15
CA ALA A 78 33.46 30.54 -29.57
C ALA A 78 34.30 31.81 -29.77
N GLU A 79 35.24 31.64 -30.68
CA GLU A 79 36.32 32.50 -31.11
C GLU A 79 35.80 33.78 -31.79
N SER A 80 36.46 34.92 -31.52
CA SER A 80 36.17 36.22 -32.12
C SER A 80 36.34 36.21 -33.63
N VAL A 81 35.29 36.60 -34.36
CA VAL A 81 35.41 37.16 -35.72
C VAL A 81 34.93 38.61 -35.65
N GLU A 82 35.81 39.54 -36.05
CA GLU A 82 35.52 40.97 -36.08
C GLU A 82 34.39 41.34 -37.06
N PRO A 83 33.58 42.37 -36.76
CA PRO A 83 32.44 42.74 -37.57
C PRO A 83 32.89 43.50 -38.82
N VAL A 84 32.65 42.93 -39.99
CA VAL A 84 32.70 43.68 -41.25
C VAL A 84 31.36 44.40 -41.39
N ASP A 85 31.41 45.72 -41.23
CA ASP A 85 30.33 46.67 -41.52
C ASP A 85 29.90 46.53 -42.99
N ALA A 86 28.80 45.81 -43.19
CA ALA A 86 28.01 45.87 -44.42
C ALA A 86 26.63 46.37 -44.00
N GLY A 87 26.28 47.56 -44.50
CA GLY A 87 25.06 48.29 -44.18
C GLY A 87 23.76 47.48 -44.36
N PRO A 88 22.61 48.05 -43.94
CA PRO A 88 21.34 47.33 -43.88
C PRO A 88 20.95 46.87 -45.28
N ALA A 89 21.16 45.57 -45.55
CA ALA A 89 20.50 44.92 -46.65
C ALA A 89 18.99 44.99 -46.37
N PRO A 90 18.17 45.41 -47.35
CA PRO A 90 16.74 45.45 -47.16
C PRO A 90 16.28 44.04 -46.80
N VAL A 91 15.43 43.92 -45.78
CA VAL A 91 14.61 42.73 -45.58
C VAL A 91 13.68 42.67 -46.79
N THR A 92 14.15 42.06 -47.86
CA THR A 92 13.30 41.57 -48.91
C THR A 92 12.59 40.39 -48.26
N VAL A 93 11.37 40.63 -47.77
CA VAL A 93 10.40 39.55 -47.66
C VAL A 93 10.35 38.95 -49.06
N ASP A 94 11.05 37.83 -49.23
CA ASP A 94 11.10 37.10 -50.47
C ASP A 94 9.65 36.68 -50.75
N GLU A 95 9.02 37.35 -51.72
CA GLU A 95 7.57 37.28 -51.97
C GLU A 95 7.08 35.84 -52.26
N GLY A 96 8.01 34.88 -52.46
CA GLY A 96 7.75 33.45 -52.60
C GLY A 96 7.91 32.59 -51.32
N SER A 97 8.57 33.08 -50.27
CA SER A 97 8.84 32.26 -49.06
C SER A 97 7.55 31.93 -48.30
N GLY A 98 6.69 32.93 -48.10
CA GLY A 98 5.39 32.73 -47.43
C GLY A 98 4.44 31.82 -48.21
N ALA A 99 4.47 31.88 -49.55
CA ALA A 99 3.67 30.98 -50.39
C ALA A 99 4.18 29.54 -50.33
N SER A 100 5.50 29.35 -50.37
CA SER A 100 6.15 28.04 -50.25
C SER A 100 5.94 27.41 -48.87
N MET A 101 5.92 28.22 -47.81
CA MET A 101 5.61 27.77 -46.45
C MET A 101 4.15 27.30 -46.35
N LEU A 102 3.22 28.05 -46.94
CA LEU A 102 1.80 27.69 -46.94
C LEU A 102 1.52 26.41 -47.77
N GLU A 103 2.27 26.20 -48.85
CA GLU A 103 2.25 24.94 -49.62
C GLU A 103 2.85 23.77 -48.83
N LEU A 104 3.94 24.00 -48.10
CA LEU A 104 4.54 23.00 -47.23
C LEU A 104 3.58 22.59 -46.10
N GLU A 105 2.90 23.55 -45.49
CA GLU A 105 1.84 23.29 -44.49
C GLU A 105 0.66 22.53 -45.11
N ALA A 106 0.23 22.89 -46.33
CA ALA A 106 -0.82 22.18 -47.05
C ALA A 106 -0.44 20.73 -47.38
N ARG A 107 0.86 20.46 -47.63
CA ARG A 107 1.43 19.13 -47.91
C ARG A 107 2.06 18.47 -46.69
N ARG A 108 1.74 18.92 -45.48
CA ARG A 108 2.34 18.40 -44.23
C ARG A 108 2.25 16.89 -44.09
N ALA A 109 1.12 16.28 -44.48
CA ALA A 109 0.95 14.82 -44.40
C ALA A 109 1.94 14.05 -45.29
N GLU A 110 2.27 14.59 -46.47
CA GLU A 110 3.26 14.02 -47.38
C GLU A 110 4.67 14.18 -46.81
N LEU A 111 4.99 15.36 -46.29
CA LEU A 111 6.26 15.63 -45.59
C LEU A 111 6.45 14.70 -44.39
N THR A 112 5.44 14.52 -43.54
CA THR A 112 5.51 13.58 -42.41
C THR A 112 5.70 12.14 -42.87
N SER A 113 5.11 11.74 -44.01
CA SER A 113 5.34 10.40 -44.59
C SER A 113 6.78 10.21 -45.04
N GLN A 114 7.35 11.19 -45.75
CA GLN A 114 8.72 11.16 -46.23
C GLN A 114 9.74 11.21 -45.08
N LEU A 115 9.48 12.01 -44.04
CA LEU A 115 10.28 12.03 -42.82
C LEU A 115 10.27 10.66 -42.13
N ARG A 116 9.12 9.98 -42.05
CA ARG A 116 9.06 8.62 -41.48
C ARG A 116 9.83 7.61 -42.32
N GLU A 117 9.75 7.70 -43.65
CA GLU A 117 10.51 6.83 -44.56
C GLU A 117 12.02 7.04 -44.39
N PHE A 118 12.47 8.28 -44.29
CA PHE A 118 13.86 8.61 -43.96
C PHE A 118 14.29 8.05 -42.59
N LEU A 119 13.44 8.14 -41.56
CA LEU A 119 13.76 7.59 -40.23
C LEU A 119 13.81 6.05 -40.18
N LEU A 120 13.26 5.36 -41.18
CA LEU A 120 13.29 3.90 -41.30
C LEU A 120 14.55 3.38 -42.00
N VAL A 121 15.10 4.13 -42.97
CA VAL A 121 16.17 3.67 -43.87
C VAL A 121 17.45 4.52 -43.76
N GLY A 122 17.31 5.82 -43.49
CA GLY A 122 18.39 6.80 -43.45
C GLY A 122 19.11 6.90 -42.11
N ARG A 123 20.30 7.52 -42.13
CA ARG A 123 21.15 7.76 -40.97
C ARG A 123 20.99 9.18 -40.46
N GLN A 124 20.33 9.32 -39.31
CA GLN A 124 19.97 10.60 -38.69
C GLN A 124 21.16 11.49 -38.27
N HIS A 125 22.37 10.96 -38.22
CA HIS A 125 23.59 11.67 -37.80
C HIS A 125 24.58 11.90 -38.96
N ASP A 126 24.19 11.52 -40.18
CA ASP A 126 25.03 11.68 -41.38
C ASP A 126 24.59 12.92 -42.16
N GLU A 127 25.38 13.98 -42.10
CA GLU A 127 25.08 15.25 -42.80
C GLU A 127 24.92 15.07 -44.31
N MET A 128 25.64 14.13 -44.92
CA MET A 128 25.52 13.84 -46.35
C MET A 128 24.17 13.19 -46.69
N ASP A 129 23.68 12.35 -45.80
CA ASP A 129 22.41 11.62 -45.98
C ASP A 129 21.21 12.57 -45.76
N ILE A 130 21.32 13.49 -44.79
CA ILE A 130 20.34 14.56 -44.56
C ILE A 130 20.30 15.52 -45.77
N ALA A 131 21.47 15.90 -46.32
CA ALA A 131 21.53 16.75 -47.49
C ALA A 131 20.91 16.08 -48.74
N ALA A 132 21.15 14.78 -48.92
CA ALA A 132 20.55 14.00 -50.00
C ALA A 132 19.02 13.91 -49.85
N PHE A 133 18.52 13.68 -48.63
CA PHE A 133 17.09 13.67 -48.33
C PHE A 133 16.42 15.02 -48.63
N ILE A 134 17.07 16.13 -48.25
CA ILE A 134 16.58 17.48 -48.56
C ILE A 134 16.57 17.71 -50.07
N ASP A 135 17.57 17.28 -50.84
CA ASP A 135 17.54 17.40 -52.31
C ASP A 135 16.38 16.59 -52.94
N ASP A 136 16.10 15.40 -52.42
CA ASP A 136 14.99 14.56 -52.90
C ASP A 136 13.61 15.18 -52.60
N LEU A 137 13.43 15.82 -51.45
CA LEU A 137 12.24 16.64 -51.19
C LEU A 137 12.13 17.79 -52.20
N GLY A 138 13.26 18.34 -52.66
CA GLY A 138 13.28 19.43 -53.65
C GLY A 138 12.74 18.95 -54.99
N ARG A 139 13.07 17.72 -55.39
CA ARG A 139 12.54 17.06 -56.60
C ARG A 139 11.05 16.77 -56.52
N LEU A 140 10.52 16.54 -55.31
CA LEU A 140 9.09 16.36 -55.03
C LEU A 140 8.31 17.69 -55.03
N GLY A 141 8.99 18.81 -55.30
CA GLY A 141 8.39 20.13 -55.42
C GLY A 141 8.22 20.86 -54.09
N PHE A 142 8.90 20.43 -53.02
CA PHE A 142 8.98 21.27 -51.82
C PHE A 142 9.86 22.49 -52.12
N GLY A 143 9.46 23.67 -51.63
CA GLY A 143 10.09 24.97 -51.87
C GLY A 143 11.46 25.18 -51.22
N ILE A 144 12.36 24.20 -51.35
CA ILE A 144 13.65 24.08 -50.64
C ILE A 144 14.64 25.15 -51.05
N GLN A 145 14.34 25.94 -52.08
CA GLN A 145 15.12 27.11 -52.46
C GLN A 145 15.09 28.18 -51.35
N HIS A 146 13.97 28.30 -50.62
CA HIS A 146 13.83 29.20 -49.49
C HIS A 146 14.47 28.62 -48.23
N ALA A 147 15.25 29.43 -47.51
CA ALA A 147 15.95 29.00 -46.30
C ALA A 147 14.98 28.62 -45.17
N GLU A 148 13.88 29.37 -45.04
CA GLU A 148 12.83 29.15 -44.02
C GLU A 148 12.18 27.76 -44.15
N VAL A 149 11.94 27.31 -45.39
CA VAL A 149 11.36 25.99 -45.69
C VAL A 149 12.33 24.87 -45.27
N ARG A 150 13.63 25.03 -45.53
CA ARG A 150 14.66 24.05 -45.13
C ARG A 150 14.78 23.94 -43.61
N GLU A 151 14.81 25.09 -42.94
CA GLU A 151 14.88 25.16 -41.48
C GLU A 151 13.66 24.49 -40.84
N HIS A 152 12.46 24.71 -41.39
CA HIS A 152 11.26 24.06 -40.90
C HIS A 152 11.25 22.53 -41.09
N ILE A 153 11.73 22.02 -42.25
CA ILE A 153 11.87 20.58 -42.50
C ILE A 153 12.84 19.95 -41.48
N LEU A 154 13.98 20.60 -41.22
CA LEU A 154 14.97 20.14 -40.25
C LEU A 154 14.43 20.17 -38.80
N ALA A 155 13.63 21.18 -38.46
CA ALA A 155 12.97 21.27 -37.17
C ALA A 155 11.95 20.13 -36.98
N GLU A 156 11.12 19.84 -37.99
CA GLU A 156 10.17 18.71 -37.95
C GLU A 156 10.89 17.34 -37.90
N LEU A 157 12.03 17.19 -38.60
CA LEU A 157 12.86 15.98 -38.50
C LEU A 157 13.37 15.77 -37.06
N THR A 158 13.92 16.83 -36.46
CA THR A 158 14.46 16.79 -35.09
C THR A 158 13.35 16.47 -34.07
N ASN A 159 12.17 17.06 -34.24
CA ASN A 159 11.00 16.78 -33.42
C ASN A 159 10.58 15.30 -33.52
N MET A 160 10.49 14.76 -34.74
CA MET A 160 10.15 13.34 -34.96
C MET A 160 11.20 12.38 -34.36
N VAL A 161 12.48 12.74 -34.36
CA VAL A 161 13.55 11.97 -33.70
C VAL A 161 13.39 12.01 -32.17
N SER A 162 13.10 13.18 -31.59
CA SER A 162 12.84 13.33 -30.15
C SER A 162 11.59 12.55 -29.73
N LEU A 163 10.51 12.66 -30.49
CA LEU A 163 9.26 11.99 -30.18
C LEU A 163 9.41 10.47 -30.27
N ARG A 164 10.18 9.97 -31.24
CA ARG A 164 10.56 8.56 -31.33
C ARG A 164 11.42 8.11 -30.15
N SER A 165 12.41 8.90 -29.73
CA SER A 165 13.27 8.53 -28.60
C SER A 165 12.51 8.56 -27.26
N GLU A 166 11.57 9.49 -27.09
CA GLU A 166 10.63 9.55 -25.98
C GLU A 166 9.65 8.36 -26.00
N GLU A 167 9.14 8.00 -27.18
CA GLU A 167 8.32 6.79 -27.37
C GLU A 167 9.11 5.52 -27.06
N GLU A 168 10.37 5.40 -27.51
CA GLU A 168 11.26 4.28 -27.20
C GLU A 168 11.62 4.22 -25.71
N ALA A 169 11.82 5.37 -25.05
CA ALA A 169 12.11 5.46 -23.62
C ALA A 169 10.89 5.14 -22.73
N THR A 170 9.69 5.48 -23.18
CA THR A 170 8.43 5.17 -22.49
C THR A 170 7.91 3.77 -22.81
N SER A 171 8.19 3.26 -24.01
CA SER A 171 7.75 1.96 -24.51
C SER A 171 8.83 0.89 -24.38
N GLY A 172 9.45 0.75 -23.20
CA GLY A 172 10.41 -0.32 -22.86
C GLY A 172 9.91 -1.77 -22.99
N ALA A 173 8.91 -2.01 -23.84
CA ALA A 173 8.24 -3.27 -24.12
C ALA A 173 7.93 -3.46 -25.63
N GLN A 174 8.55 -2.70 -26.54
CA GLN A 174 8.61 -3.13 -27.94
C GLN A 174 9.80 -4.10 -28.10
N PRO A 175 9.62 -5.24 -28.79
CA PRO A 175 10.72 -6.18 -29.01
C PRO A 175 11.88 -5.45 -29.69
N GLY A 176 13.05 -5.43 -29.06
CA GLY A 176 14.25 -4.80 -29.60
C GLY A 176 14.80 -5.54 -30.84
N SER A 177 14.31 -6.75 -31.11
CA SER A 177 14.64 -7.53 -32.30
C SER A 177 13.50 -8.47 -32.74
N TRP A 178 13.50 -8.87 -34.01
CA TRP A 178 12.60 -9.92 -34.53
C TRP A 178 12.75 -11.25 -33.78
N ARG A 179 13.97 -11.57 -33.34
CA ARG A 179 14.27 -12.76 -32.52
C ARG A 179 13.56 -12.68 -31.16
N GLU A 180 13.62 -11.53 -30.50
CA GLU A 180 12.93 -11.29 -29.24
C GLU A 180 11.42 -11.34 -29.39
N ARG A 181 10.88 -10.78 -30.50
CA ARG A 181 9.46 -10.87 -30.82
C ARG A 181 8.99 -12.32 -31.00
N GLY A 182 9.78 -13.14 -31.67
CA GLY A 182 9.52 -14.58 -31.82
C GLY A 182 9.50 -15.28 -30.46
N ALA A 183 10.55 -15.10 -29.66
CA ALA A 183 10.67 -15.70 -28.34
C ALA A 183 9.53 -15.29 -27.39
N LEU A 184 9.03 -14.06 -27.48
CA LEU A 184 7.88 -13.59 -26.71
C LEU A 184 6.58 -14.28 -27.12
N ASN A 185 6.37 -14.53 -28.42
CA ASN A 185 5.21 -15.29 -28.88
C ASN A 185 5.29 -16.76 -28.42
N ASP A 186 6.48 -17.35 -28.45
CA ASP A 186 6.73 -18.71 -27.97
C ASP A 186 6.44 -18.81 -26.46
N LEU A 187 6.87 -17.80 -25.67
CA LEU A 187 6.53 -17.68 -24.25
C LEU A 187 5.02 -17.60 -24.02
N GLU A 188 4.30 -16.74 -24.74
CA GLU A 188 2.84 -16.64 -24.58
C GLU A 188 2.13 -17.94 -24.97
N GLY A 189 2.64 -18.67 -25.97
CA GLY A 189 2.15 -19.99 -26.34
C GLY A 189 2.39 -21.06 -25.27
N ALA A 190 3.56 -21.03 -24.62
CA ALA A 190 3.93 -21.99 -23.57
C ALA A 190 3.35 -21.64 -22.18
N ARG A 191 2.89 -20.39 -21.98
CA ARG A 191 2.52 -19.85 -20.66
C ARG A 191 1.52 -20.70 -19.88
N ALA A 192 0.46 -21.17 -20.53
CA ALA A 192 -0.57 -21.96 -19.86
C ALA A 192 -0.01 -23.28 -19.32
N GLY A 193 0.77 -24.00 -20.14
CA GLY A 193 1.42 -25.24 -19.74
C GLY A 193 2.47 -25.03 -18.65
N LEU A 194 3.21 -23.91 -18.69
CA LEU A 194 4.17 -23.55 -17.65
C LEU A 194 3.48 -23.28 -16.31
N LEU A 195 2.34 -22.61 -16.29
CA LEU A 195 1.57 -22.39 -15.05
C LEU A 195 1.07 -23.71 -14.45
N ASP A 196 0.51 -24.60 -15.27
CA ASP A 196 0.07 -25.92 -14.82
C ASP A 196 1.25 -26.74 -14.22
N THR A 197 2.41 -26.65 -14.86
CA THR A 197 3.62 -27.35 -14.39
C THR A 197 4.17 -26.73 -13.11
N LEU A 198 4.12 -25.40 -12.99
CA LEU A 198 4.58 -24.65 -11.82
C LEU A 198 3.80 -25.03 -10.57
N ASP A 199 2.48 -25.21 -10.67
CA ASP A 199 1.67 -25.62 -9.52
C ASP A 199 2.11 -26.98 -8.97
N VAL A 200 2.38 -27.94 -9.87
CA VAL A 200 2.87 -29.28 -9.52
C VAL A 200 4.27 -29.22 -8.89
N ILE A 201 5.16 -28.35 -9.40
CA ILE A 201 6.50 -28.14 -8.86
C ILE A 201 6.42 -27.57 -7.43
N LEU A 202 5.61 -26.54 -7.23
CA LEU A 202 5.45 -25.90 -5.91
C LEU A 202 4.89 -26.87 -4.87
N ASP A 203 3.92 -27.72 -5.25
CA ASP A 203 3.35 -28.72 -4.35
C ASP A 203 4.36 -29.81 -3.97
N ARG A 204 5.24 -30.23 -4.90
CA ARG A 204 6.32 -31.19 -4.62
C ARG A 204 7.45 -30.60 -3.79
N ALA A 205 7.77 -29.32 -3.98
CA ALA A 205 8.88 -28.67 -3.30
C ALA A 205 8.62 -28.46 -1.81
N GLY A 206 7.34 -28.46 -1.37
CA GLY A 206 6.97 -28.46 0.05
C GLY A 206 7.54 -27.29 0.85
N GLY A 207 7.76 -26.15 0.20
CA GLY A 207 8.33 -24.93 0.81
C GLY A 207 9.77 -24.60 0.40
N ASP A 208 10.48 -25.48 -0.32
CA ASP A 208 11.81 -25.16 -0.88
C ASP A 208 11.69 -24.35 -2.19
N ILE A 209 11.62 -23.03 -2.04
CA ILE A 209 11.45 -22.08 -3.17
C ILE A 209 12.66 -22.10 -4.11
N ALA A 210 13.87 -22.28 -3.59
CA ALA A 210 15.08 -22.28 -4.41
C ALA A 210 15.10 -23.48 -5.36
N ARG A 211 14.74 -24.67 -4.84
CA ARG A 211 14.59 -25.87 -5.65
C ARG A 211 13.45 -25.75 -6.67
N ALA A 212 12.29 -25.24 -6.24
CA ALA A 212 11.16 -25.02 -7.14
C ALA A 212 11.50 -24.08 -8.30
N ARG A 213 12.30 -23.03 -8.04
CA ARG A 213 12.75 -22.09 -9.07
C ARG A 213 13.65 -22.74 -10.11
N MET A 214 14.60 -23.56 -9.67
CA MET A 214 15.48 -24.32 -10.59
C MET A 214 14.69 -25.31 -11.44
N GLU A 215 13.73 -26.03 -10.85
CA GLU A 215 12.87 -26.97 -11.58
C GLU A 215 11.95 -26.23 -12.58
N PHE A 216 11.49 -25.03 -12.25
CA PHE A 216 10.67 -24.21 -13.15
C PHE A 216 11.47 -23.61 -14.32
N GLU A 217 12.70 -23.14 -14.06
CA GLU A 217 13.62 -22.70 -15.13
C GLU A 217 13.92 -23.85 -16.10
N LEU A 218 14.14 -25.07 -15.58
CA LEU A 218 14.32 -26.25 -16.43
C LEU A 218 13.08 -26.53 -17.29
N ALA A 219 11.87 -26.45 -16.72
CA ALA A 219 10.63 -26.62 -17.47
C ALA A 219 10.45 -25.55 -18.56
N ALA A 220 10.88 -24.31 -18.31
CA ALA A 220 10.89 -23.25 -19.33
C ALA A 220 11.85 -23.55 -20.48
N VAL A 221 13.04 -24.07 -20.19
CA VAL A 221 14.01 -24.51 -21.21
C VAL A 221 13.46 -25.70 -22.01
N GLU A 222 12.85 -26.69 -21.34
CA GLU A 222 12.21 -27.84 -22.00
C GLU A 222 11.04 -27.44 -22.90
N ALA A 223 10.33 -26.37 -22.57
CA ALA A 223 9.30 -25.76 -23.40
C ALA A 223 9.85 -24.99 -24.62
N GLY A 224 11.18 -24.93 -24.79
CA GLY A 224 11.85 -24.30 -25.92
C GLY A 224 12.09 -22.79 -25.75
N LEU A 225 12.02 -22.27 -24.54
CA LEU A 225 12.24 -20.84 -24.28
C LEU A 225 13.72 -20.51 -24.11
N ASP A 226 14.14 -19.42 -24.75
CA ASP A 226 15.50 -18.88 -24.67
C ASP A 226 15.65 -17.99 -23.43
N LEU A 227 16.11 -18.57 -22.31
CA LEU A 227 16.36 -17.85 -21.05
C LEU A 227 17.59 -16.93 -21.11
N ASP A 228 18.42 -17.00 -22.15
CA ASP A 228 19.54 -16.05 -22.33
C ASP A 228 19.01 -14.67 -22.74
N LEU A 229 17.78 -14.58 -23.26
CA LEU A 229 17.11 -13.32 -23.55
C LEU A 229 16.56 -12.69 -22.26
N PRO A 230 17.00 -11.48 -21.87
CA PRO A 230 16.55 -10.82 -20.65
C PRO A 230 15.02 -10.63 -20.59
N ALA A 231 14.40 -10.37 -21.74
CA ALA A 231 12.95 -10.19 -21.85
C ALA A 231 12.14 -11.46 -21.54
N ILE A 232 12.71 -12.64 -21.77
CA ILE A 232 12.09 -13.93 -21.45
C ILE A 232 12.41 -14.34 -20.03
N SER A 233 13.70 -14.28 -19.66
CA SER A 233 14.19 -14.61 -18.32
C SER A 233 13.45 -13.83 -17.22
N GLY A 234 13.35 -12.50 -17.37
CA GLY A 234 12.65 -11.65 -16.41
C GLY A 234 11.15 -11.96 -16.31
N ARG A 235 10.50 -12.35 -17.40
CA ARG A 235 9.07 -12.72 -17.39
C ARG A 235 8.83 -14.09 -16.75
N ILE A 236 9.71 -15.06 -16.96
CA ILE A 236 9.65 -16.38 -16.31
C ILE A 236 9.84 -16.21 -14.80
N HIS A 237 10.82 -15.42 -14.36
CA HIS A 237 10.98 -15.11 -12.94
C HIS A 237 9.76 -14.37 -12.37
N GLY A 238 9.23 -13.39 -13.10
CA GLY A 238 8.01 -12.69 -12.70
C GLY A 238 6.80 -13.61 -12.57
N LEU A 239 6.63 -14.59 -13.47
CA LEU A 239 5.56 -15.60 -13.38
C LEU A 239 5.72 -16.47 -12.13
N PHE A 240 6.94 -16.92 -11.85
CA PHE A 240 7.25 -17.71 -10.66
C PHE A 240 6.95 -16.93 -9.37
N ASP A 241 7.50 -15.72 -9.24
CA ASP A 241 7.36 -14.88 -8.05
C ASP A 241 5.89 -14.50 -7.81
N LEU A 242 5.15 -14.21 -8.87
CA LEU A 242 3.72 -13.94 -8.80
C LEU A 242 2.96 -15.16 -8.25
N GLN A 243 3.23 -16.36 -8.75
CA GLN A 243 2.52 -17.57 -8.32
C GLN A 243 2.85 -17.94 -6.88
N VAL A 244 4.10 -17.76 -6.45
CA VAL A 244 4.50 -17.96 -5.04
C VAL A 244 3.77 -16.96 -4.14
N SER A 245 3.70 -15.68 -4.54
CA SER A 245 2.96 -14.67 -3.80
C SER A 245 1.46 -14.96 -3.76
N LEU A 246 0.86 -15.39 -4.87
CA LEU A 246 -0.54 -15.78 -4.94
C LEU A 246 -0.83 -16.96 -4.02
N LYS A 247 -0.06 -18.05 -4.10
CA LYS A 247 -0.20 -19.18 -3.17
C LYS A 247 -0.05 -18.72 -1.72
N ALA A 248 0.93 -17.90 -1.37
CA ALA A 248 1.07 -17.39 -0.01
C ALA A 248 -0.20 -16.64 0.46
N SER A 249 -0.73 -15.74 -0.37
CA SER A 249 -1.98 -15.03 -0.09
C SER A 249 -3.22 -15.94 -0.05
N GLU A 250 -3.29 -16.99 -0.88
CA GLU A 250 -4.40 -17.96 -0.83
C GLU A 250 -4.40 -18.71 0.50
N HIS A 251 -3.23 -19.06 1.04
CA HIS A 251 -3.12 -19.65 2.37
C HIS A 251 -3.58 -18.68 3.48
N GLU A 252 -3.33 -17.38 3.32
CA GLU A 252 -3.87 -16.34 4.21
C GLU A 252 -5.39 -16.15 4.05
N MET A 253 -5.94 -16.45 2.87
CA MET A 253 -7.35 -16.24 2.51
C MET A 253 -8.25 -17.48 2.68
N ASP A 254 -7.70 -18.68 2.87
CA ASP A 254 -8.49 -19.88 3.15
C ASP A 254 -9.26 -19.71 4.48
N PRO A 255 -10.60 -19.72 4.47
CA PRO A 255 -11.40 -19.53 5.67
C PRO A 255 -11.11 -20.56 6.76
N VAL A 256 -10.72 -21.79 6.40
CA VAL A 256 -10.38 -22.84 7.38
C VAL A 256 -9.04 -22.55 8.04
N THR A 257 -8.02 -22.23 7.26
CA THR A 257 -6.70 -21.84 7.76
C THR A 257 -6.76 -20.55 8.59
N ALA A 258 -7.49 -19.54 8.14
CA ALA A 258 -7.72 -18.31 8.90
C ALA A 258 -8.45 -18.57 10.23
N ARG A 259 -9.46 -19.44 10.24
CA ARG A 259 -10.16 -19.85 11.47
C ARG A 259 -9.21 -20.56 12.45
N ARG A 260 -8.38 -21.48 11.97
CA ARG A 260 -7.38 -22.18 12.80
C ARG A 260 -6.33 -21.22 13.33
N GLN A 261 -5.87 -20.27 12.52
CA GLN A 261 -4.90 -19.25 12.93
C GLN A 261 -5.46 -18.37 14.05
N ARG A 262 -6.70 -17.90 13.95
CA ARG A 262 -7.37 -17.14 15.03
C ARG A 262 -7.50 -17.95 16.32
N ALA A 263 -7.77 -19.25 16.21
CA ALA A 263 -7.80 -20.14 17.37
C ALA A 263 -6.42 -20.31 18.01
N LEU A 264 -5.35 -20.43 17.21
CA LEU A 264 -3.96 -20.47 17.68
C LEU A 264 -3.54 -19.18 18.38
N GLU A 265 -3.88 -18.02 17.79
CA GLU A 265 -3.67 -16.71 18.42
C GLU A 265 -4.33 -16.64 19.80
N GLN A 266 -5.53 -17.22 19.94
CA GLN A 266 -6.22 -17.29 21.22
C GLN A 266 -5.57 -18.26 22.21
N LEU A 267 -5.01 -19.38 21.74
CA LEU A 267 -4.27 -20.32 22.58
C LEU A 267 -3.01 -19.70 23.18
N TYR A 268 -2.28 -18.88 22.42
CA TYR A 268 -1.03 -18.26 22.86
C TYR A 268 -1.17 -16.82 23.38
N ARG A 269 -2.40 -16.29 23.45
CA ARG A 269 -2.66 -14.93 23.95
C ARG A 269 -2.13 -14.75 25.38
N GLY A 270 -1.33 -13.70 25.58
CA GLY A 270 -0.76 -13.35 26.90
C GLY A 270 0.36 -14.28 27.39
N GLY A 271 1.12 -14.88 26.46
CA GLY A 271 2.10 -15.95 26.73
C GLY A 271 3.33 -15.62 27.56
N THR A 272 3.39 -14.48 28.27
CA THR A 272 4.56 -14.13 29.09
C THR A 272 4.66 -14.94 30.40
N ASN A 273 3.57 -15.59 30.83
CA ASN A 273 3.51 -16.42 32.04
C ASN A 273 2.83 -17.78 31.75
N ILE A 274 3.45 -18.62 30.92
CA ILE A 274 2.97 -20.00 30.69
C ILE A 274 4.06 -20.96 31.15
N THR A 275 3.67 -21.94 31.97
CA THR A 275 4.58 -23.00 32.42
C THR A 275 5.07 -23.87 31.25
N PRO A 276 6.31 -24.41 31.30
CA PRO A 276 6.81 -25.30 30.24
C PRO A 276 5.92 -26.54 30.02
N GLU A 277 5.29 -27.05 31.08
CA GLU A 277 4.33 -28.15 31.01
C GLU A 277 3.08 -27.76 30.22
N ALA A 278 2.54 -26.56 30.44
CA ALA A 278 1.40 -26.05 29.69
C ALA A 278 1.76 -25.79 28.22
N ILE A 279 2.96 -25.27 27.93
CA ILE A 279 3.45 -25.08 26.55
C ILE A 279 3.48 -26.43 25.80
N ALA A 280 4.04 -27.47 26.41
CA ALA A 280 4.09 -28.80 25.77
C ALA A 280 2.69 -29.39 25.47
N VAL A 281 1.68 -29.05 26.27
CA VAL A 281 0.28 -29.43 26.00
C VAL A 281 -0.31 -28.60 24.86
N LEU A 282 -0.05 -27.29 24.83
CA LEU A 282 -0.54 -26.40 23.77
C LEU A 282 0.09 -26.75 22.41
N GLU A 283 1.40 -27.02 22.35
CA GLU A 283 2.10 -27.48 21.14
C GLU A 283 1.51 -28.78 20.60
N ARG A 284 1.09 -29.71 21.47
CA ARG A 284 0.42 -30.94 21.04
C ARG A 284 -0.92 -30.65 20.36
N ILE A 285 -1.66 -29.66 20.86
CA ILE A 285 -2.97 -29.27 20.34
C ILE A 285 -2.80 -28.48 19.04
N GLU A 286 -1.77 -27.66 18.93
CA GLU A 286 -1.36 -26.99 17.69
C GLU A 286 -1.04 -28.00 16.58
N ASN A 287 -0.20 -28.99 16.87
CA ASN A 287 0.12 -30.07 15.94
C ASN A 287 -1.11 -30.91 15.52
N GLN A 288 -2.18 -30.89 16.33
CA GLN A 288 -3.42 -31.63 16.08
C GLN A 288 -4.63 -30.70 15.94
N MET A 289 -4.43 -29.49 15.41
CA MET A 289 -5.45 -28.44 15.35
C MET A 289 -6.70 -28.89 14.58
N GLU A 290 -6.53 -29.62 13.48
CA GLU A 290 -7.64 -30.16 12.72
C GLU A 290 -8.48 -31.16 13.54
N ALA A 291 -7.83 -32.01 14.36
CA ALA A 291 -8.54 -32.95 15.21
C ALA A 291 -9.30 -32.22 16.33
N PHE A 292 -8.71 -31.14 16.87
CA PHE A 292 -9.35 -30.30 17.87
C PHE A 292 -10.61 -29.64 17.31
N GLU A 293 -10.51 -29.03 16.13
CA GLU A 293 -11.63 -28.42 15.41
C GLU A 293 -12.79 -29.39 15.17
N ARG A 294 -12.50 -30.61 14.68
CA ARG A 294 -13.54 -31.63 14.49
C ARG A 294 -14.26 -32.01 15.79
N VAL A 295 -13.54 -32.04 16.92
CA VAL A 295 -14.14 -32.32 18.24
C VAL A 295 -15.07 -31.17 18.65
N VAL A 296 -14.60 -29.93 18.52
CA VAL A 296 -15.39 -28.73 18.83
C VAL A 296 -16.66 -28.70 17.96
N GLU A 297 -16.53 -28.90 16.65
CA GLU A 297 -17.66 -28.98 15.73
C GLU A 297 -18.67 -30.07 16.15
N THR A 298 -18.18 -31.27 16.46
CA THR A 298 -19.06 -32.40 16.84
C THR A 298 -19.85 -32.12 18.12
N ILE A 299 -19.23 -31.49 19.11
CA ILE A 299 -19.88 -31.17 20.39
C ILE A 299 -20.94 -30.09 20.18
N ILE A 300 -20.61 -29.02 19.46
CA ILE A 300 -21.49 -27.87 19.29
C ILE A 300 -22.66 -28.19 18.36
N ARG A 301 -22.39 -28.96 17.29
CA ARG A 301 -23.44 -29.45 16.39
C ARG A 301 -24.42 -30.38 17.11
N ARG A 302 -23.96 -31.14 18.10
CA ARG A 302 -24.83 -31.99 18.94
C ARG A 302 -25.63 -31.17 19.96
N ALA A 303 -25.12 -30.01 20.36
CA ALA A 303 -25.75 -29.11 21.30
C ALA A 303 -26.60 -28.02 20.62
N ASP A 304 -26.91 -28.17 19.32
CA ASP A 304 -27.67 -27.20 18.52
C ASP A 304 -27.13 -25.75 18.60
N GLY A 305 -25.80 -25.60 18.65
CA GLY A 305 -25.16 -24.28 18.73
C GLY A 305 -25.03 -23.73 20.16
N ALA A 306 -25.37 -24.49 21.21
CA ALA A 306 -25.09 -24.08 22.57
C ALA A 306 -23.60 -24.30 22.92
N PHE A 307 -22.95 -23.28 23.48
CA PHE A 307 -21.58 -23.38 24.03
C PHE A 307 -21.55 -22.84 25.46
N THR A 308 -22.18 -23.60 26.37
CA THR A 308 -22.33 -23.24 27.78
C THR A 308 -21.32 -23.99 28.65
N PRO A 309 -21.27 -23.75 29.98
CA PRO A 309 -20.41 -24.51 30.89
C PRO A 309 -20.58 -26.05 30.81
N VAL A 310 -21.76 -26.54 30.38
CA VAL A 310 -21.99 -27.97 30.18
C VAL A 310 -21.16 -28.50 29.00
N GLU A 311 -21.20 -27.81 27.86
CA GLU A 311 -20.42 -28.17 26.68
C GLU A 311 -18.92 -27.95 26.91
N HIS A 312 -18.54 -26.92 27.67
CA HIS A 312 -17.16 -26.72 28.12
C HIS A 312 -16.62 -27.94 28.88
N ALA A 313 -17.39 -28.45 29.84
CA ALA A 313 -17.01 -29.64 30.61
C ALA A 313 -16.96 -30.91 29.74
N LEU A 314 -17.87 -31.04 28.76
CA LEU A 314 -17.86 -32.15 27.80
C LEU A 314 -16.62 -32.14 26.90
N LEU A 315 -16.23 -30.95 26.40
CA LEU A 315 -15.03 -30.77 25.59
C LEU A 315 -13.79 -31.19 26.38
N VAL A 316 -13.57 -30.61 27.56
CA VAL A 316 -12.42 -30.94 28.42
C VAL A 316 -12.36 -32.43 28.73
N ARG A 317 -13.48 -33.05 29.13
CA ARG A 317 -13.54 -34.48 29.42
C ARG A 317 -13.27 -35.35 28.19
N PHE A 318 -13.63 -34.90 26.99
CA PHE A 318 -13.37 -35.63 25.75
C PHE A 318 -11.89 -35.57 25.36
N LEU A 319 -11.28 -34.40 25.51
CA LEU A 319 -9.84 -34.20 25.26
C LEU A 319 -8.99 -35.00 26.24
N GLU A 320 -9.35 -35.05 27.52
CA GLU A 320 -8.69 -35.89 28.53
C GLU A 320 -8.73 -37.38 28.16
N ARG A 321 -9.90 -37.89 27.73
CA ARG A 321 -10.02 -39.29 27.27
C ARG A 321 -9.15 -39.60 26.06
N ARG A 322 -8.85 -38.60 25.24
CA ARG A 322 -7.98 -38.71 24.06
C ARG A 322 -6.49 -38.58 24.43
N GLY A 323 -6.17 -38.34 25.70
CA GLY A 323 -4.80 -38.19 26.20
C GLY A 323 -4.25 -36.77 26.07
N TRP A 324 -5.12 -35.78 25.85
CA TRP A 324 -4.73 -34.37 25.82
C TRP A 324 -4.95 -33.83 27.24
N ASN A 325 -3.88 -33.42 27.93
CA ASN A 325 -3.92 -33.02 29.34
C ASN A 325 -4.59 -31.64 29.54
N SER A 326 -5.87 -31.54 29.22
CA SER A 326 -6.64 -30.29 29.17
C SER A 326 -7.17 -29.81 30.53
N ASP A 327 -6.91 -30.52 31.63
CA ASP A 327 -7.29 -30.12 33.00
C ASP A 327 -6.35 -29.06 33.59
N HIS A 328 -5.18 -28.85 32.98
CA HIS A 328 -4.20 -27.90 33.51
C HIS A 328 -4.81 -26.48 33.65
N PRO A 329 -4.67 -25.80 34.79
CA PRO A 329 -5.37 -24.54 35.08
C PRO A 329 -5.02 -23.41 34.11
N GLU A 330 -3.82 -23.43 33.53
CA GLU A 330 -3.40 -22.48 32.51
C GLU A 330 -3.88 -22.84 31.10
N VAL A 331 -4.09 -24.13 30.82
CA VAL A 331 -4.43 -24.63 29.48
C VAL A 331 -5.94 -24.63 29.28
N ARG A 332 -6.71 -25.02 30.30
CA ARG A 332 -8.18 -25.12 30.24
C ARG A 332 -8.86 -23.83 29.77
N PRO A 333 -8.61 -22.64 30.36
CA PRO A 333 -9.28 -21.40 29.92
C PRO A 333 -8.91 -21.04 28.47
N ARG A 334 -7.67 -21.31 28.06
CA ARG A 334 -7.17 -21.08 26.71
C ARG A 334 -7.82 -21.99 25.68
N LEU A 335 -7.99 -23.26 26.02
CA LEU A 335 -8.70 -24.21 25.18
C LEU A 335 -10.17 -23.85 25.00
N LEU A 336 -10.85 -23.44 26.06
CA LEU A 336 -12.25 -23.04 25.98
C LEU A 336 -12.42 -21.78 25.13
N ALA A 337 -11.54 -20.79 25.29
CA ALA A 337 -11.57 -19.59 24.46
C ALA A 337 -11.27 -19.89 22.99
N ALA A 338 -10.27 -20.73 22.71
CA ALA A 338 -9.94 -21.15 21.34
C ALA A 338 -11.07 -21.97 20.69
N ALA A 339 -11.72 -22.86 21.45
CA ALA A 339 -12.90 -23.58 20.98
C ALA A 339 -14.09 -22.65 20.69
N GLY A 340 -14.29 -21.62 21.52
CA GLY A 340 -15.29 -20.57 21.26
C GLY A 340 -15.00 -19.80 19.98
N VAL A 341 -13.74 -19.43 19.72
CA VAL A 341 -13.35 -18.79 18.45
C VAL A 341 -13.63 -19.70 17.26
N LEU A 342 -13.27 -20.99 17.33
CA LEU A 342 -13.58 -21.96 16.27
C LEU A 342 -15.09 -22.07 16.02
N ALA A 343 -15.88 -22.11 17.09
CA ALA A 343 -17.33 -22.20 17.04
C ALA A 343 -17.98 -20.97 16.39
N ALA A 344 -17.52 -19.78 16.75
CA ALA A 344 -18.02 -18.51 16.20
C ALA A 344 -17.68 -18.37 14.72
N GLU A 345 -16.45 -18.74 14.34
CA GLU A 345 -16.00 -18.74 12.94
C GLU A 345 -16.68 -19.82 12.08
N MET A 346 -17.12 -20.93 12.67
CA MET A 346 -18.00 -21.90 12.01
C MET A 346 -19.46 -21.43 11.92
N GLY A 347 -19.83 -20.32 12.58
CA GLY A 347 -21.18 -19.77 12.59
C GLY A 347 -22.16 -20.47 13.52
N TYR A 348 -21.65 -21.24 14.50
CA TYR A 348 -22.52 -21.94 15.46
C TYR A 348 -22.86 -21.08 16.69
N ILE A 349 -22.01 -20.13 17.07
CA ILE A 349 -22.22 -19.23 18.21
C ILE A 349 -21.96 -17.78 17.82
N ASP A 350 -22.54 -16.84 18.57
CA ASP A 350 -22.25 -15.42 18.43
C ASP A 350 -20.89 -15.08 19.09
N PRO A 351 -20.16 -14.06 18.58
CA PRO A 351 -18.84 -13.69 19.12
C PRO A 351 -18.89 -13.18 20.58
N GLU A 352 -20.08 -12.83 21.08
CA GLU A 352 -20.31 -12.41 22.47
C GLU A 352 -20.31 -13.59 23.45
N ASP A 353 -20.58 -14.81 22.96
CA ASP A 353 -20.65 -16.04 23.76
C ASP A 353 -19.28 -16.72 23.91
N ILE A 354 -18.21 -16.14 23.35
CA ILE A 354 -16.86 -16.68 23.45
C ILE A 354 -16.37 -16.54 24.89
N PRO A 355 -15.92 -17.63 25.55
CA PRO A 355 -15.38 -17.55 26.90
C PRO A 355 -14.16 -16.63 26.95
N ALA A 356 -14.20 -15.61 27.82
CA ALA A 356 -13.08 -14.72 28.03
C ALA A 356 -11.91 -15.45 28.69
N LEU A 357 -10.69 -15.15 28.25
CA LEU A 357 -9.50 -15.56 28.98
C LEU A 357 -9.42 -14.77 30.29
N PRO A 358 -9.00 -15.39 31.40
CA PRO A 358 -8.62 -14.66 32.59
C PRO A 358 -7.39 -13.81 32.23
N THR A 359 -7.60 -12.52 32.00
CA THR A 359 -6.50 -11.57 31.90
C THR A 359 -5.88 -11.40 33.28
N SER A 360 -4.60 -11.04 33.36
CA SER A 360 -3.85 -10.83 34.60
C SER A 360 -4.41 -9.70 35.51
N LEU A 361 -5.56 -9.13 35.15
CA LEU A 361 -6.30 -8.12 35.89
C LEU A 361 -7.77 -8.53 36.10
N SER A 362 -8.03 -9.83 36.19
CA SER A 362 -9.31 -10.36 36.66
C SER A 362 -9.31 -10.37 38.18
N LEU A 363 -9.38 -9.19 38.82
CA LEU A 363 -9.73 -9.12 40.22
C LEU A 363 -11.22 -9.54 40.32
N ASP A 364 -11.51 -10.57 41.11
CA ASP A 364 -12.88 -10.96 41.41
C ASP A 364 -13.69 -9.71 41.84
N SER A 365 -14.88 -9.52 41.28
CA SER A 365 -15.76 -8.38 41.58
C SER A 365 -15.95 -8.17 43.09
N ASP A 366 -15.97 -9.26 43.85
CA ASP A 366 -16.09 -9.25 45.30
C ASP A 366 -14.79 -8.80 46.00
N GLN A 367 -13.62 -9.12 45.45
CA GLN A 367 -12.33 -8.68 45.97
C GLN A 367 -12.04 -7.21 45.64
N VAL A 368 -12.45 -6.72 44.46
CA VAL A 368 -12.36 -5.30 44.09
C VAL A 368 -13.11 -4.44 45.10
N SER A 369 -14.29 -4.88 45.51
CA SER A 369 -15.12 -4.16 46.48
C SER A 369 -14.44 -4.04 47.85
N GLY A 370 -13.78 -5.11 48.32
CA GLY A 370 -13.02 -5.10 49.57
C GLY A 370 -11.77 -4.21 49.52
N VAL A 371 -11.03 -4.23 48.41
CA VAL A 371 -9.85 -3.38 48.21
C VAL A 371 -10.24 -1.90 48.19
N VAL A 372 -11.33 -1.55 47.49
CA VAL A 372 -11.84 -0.17 47.45
C VAL A 372 -12.27 0.31 48.83
N GLU A 373 -12.88 -0.55 49.66
CA GLU A 373 -13.25 -0.16 51.02
C GLU A 373 -12.02 0.05 51.91
N SER A 374 -10.99 -0.81 51.79
CA SER A 374 -9.73 -0.62 52.51
C SER A 374 -9.01 0.66 52.09
N MET A 375 -9.04 1.02 50.80
CA MET A 375 -8.48 2.28 50.31
C MET A 375 -9.26 3.49 50.85
N ARG A 376 -10.60 3.39 50.94
CA ARG A 376 -11.43 4.45 51.54
C ARG A 376 -11.16 4.61 53.02
N GLU A 377 -10.91 3.52 53.74
CA GLU A 377 -10.56 3.54 55.16
C GLU A 377 -9.20 4.19 55.40
N VAL A 378 -8.19 3.84 54.59
CA VAL A 378 -6.85 4.48 54.63
C VAL A 378 -6.93 5.97 54.30
N LEU A 379 -7.74 6.37 53.31
CA LEU A 379 -7.95 7.79 52.99
C LEU A 379 -8.61 8.54 54.15
N ARG A 380 -9.56 7.90 54.84
CA ARG A 380 -10.21 8.46 56.04
C ARG A 380 -9.22 8.61 57.20
N ASP A 381 -8.35 7.63 57.41
CA ASP A 381 -7.28 7.67 58.43
C ASP A 381 -6.26 8.78 58.16
N MET A 382 -6.00 9.07 56.89
CA MET A 382 -5.18 10.21 56.44
C MET A 382 -5.92 11.56 56.47
N GLY A 383 -7.14 11.62 57.01
CA GLY A 383 -7.93 12.85 57.14
C GLY A 383 -8.47 13.40 55.81
N ARG A 384 -8.58 12.57 54.77
CA ARG A 384 -9.15 12.96 53.46
C ARG A 384 -10.51 12.30 53.25
N GLU A 385 -11.46 13.08 52.73
CA GLU A 385 -12.74 12.51 52.32
C GLU A 385 -12.56 11.68 51.04
N PRO A 386 -13.10 10.44 51.00
CA PRO A 386 -13.03 9.61 49.81
C PRO A 386 -13.86 10.23 48.68
N PRO A 387 -13.34 10.26 47.44
CA PRO A 387 -14.08 10.85 46.32
C PRO A 387 -15.38 10.08 46.08
N SER A 388 -16.50 10.80 46.06
CA SER A 388 -17.80 10.25 45.70
C SER A 388 -18.05 10.45 44.21
N LEU A 389 -18.90 9.62 43.58
CA LEU A 389 -19.23 9.78 42.15
C LEU A 389 -19.81 11.18 41.83
N ALA A 390 -20.33 11.89 42.83
CA ALA A 390 -20.78 13.27 42.69
C ALA A 390 -19.61 14.27 42.53
N SER A 391 -18.44 14.02 43.12
CA SER A 391 -17.28 14.92 43.02
C SER A 391 -16.50 14.80 41.71
N VAL A 392 -16.85 13.83 40.84
CA VAL A 392 -16.19 13.59 39.55
C VAL A 392 -16.96 14.27 38.39
N SER A 393 -18.19 14.74 38.63
CA SER A 393 -19.04 15.34 37.58
C SER A 393 -18.89 16.85 37.43
N GLU A 394 -18.06 17.52 38.23
CA GLU A 394 -17.67 18.89 37.94
C GLU A 394 -16.49 18.89 36.97
N PRO A 395 -16.58 19.52 35.78
CA PRO A 395 -15.44 19.69 34.93
C PRO A 395 -14.48 20.66 35.63
N VAL A 396 -13.45 20.10 36.25
CA VAL A 396 -12.31 20.84 36.80
C VAL A 396 -11.63 21.54 35.62
N GLY A 397 -12.06 22.77 35.34
CA GLY A 397 -11.46 23.61 34.31
C GLY A 397 -10.00 23.90 34.67
N GLU A 398 -9.14 24.01 33.66
CA GLU A 398 -7.69 24.27 33.75
C GLU A 398 -7.30 25.41 34.71
N GLN A 399 -8.23 26.31 35.04
CA GLN A 399 -8.05 27.39 36.02
C GLN A 399 -7.73 26.90 37.44
N SER A 400 -8.34 25.81 37.93
CA SER A 400 -8.10 25.39 39.33
C SER A 400 -6.71 24.79 39.54
N ASP A 401 -6.13 24.17 38.51
CA ASP A 401 -4.77 23.65 38.58
C ASP A 401 -3.76 24.79 38.47
N ILE A 402 -4.06 25.82 37.68
CA ILE A 402 -3.26 27.06 37.63
C ILE A 402 -3.27 27.78 38.99
N ASP A 403 -4.42 27.86 39.65
CA ASP A 403 -4.53 28.52 40.97
C ASP A 403 -3.83 27.71 42.07
N ARG A 404 -3.92 26.37 42.06
CA ARG A 404 -3.14 25.51 42.96
C ARG A 404 -1.64 25.60 42.75
N VAL A 405 -1.20 25.77 41.50
CA VAL A 405 0.22 25.96 41.17
C VAL A 405 0.69 27.36 41.59
N LYS A 406 -0.15 28.39 41.44
CA LYS A 406 0.12 29.75 41.94
C LYS A 406 0.24 29.79 43.45
N ASP A 407 -0.69 29.18 44.19
CA ASP A 407 -0.63 29.14 45.66
C ASP A 407 0.65 28.45 46.17
N LYS A 408 1.12 27.40 45.47
CA LYS A 408 2.39 26.74 45.77
C LYS A 408 3.61 27.62 45.45
N LEU A 409 3.55 28.40 44.37
CA LEU A 409 4.60 29.36 43.99
C LEU A 409 4.68 30.51 45.00
N ASP A 410 3.55 31.07 45.41
CA ASP A 410 3.48 32.14 46.40
C ASP A 410 3.97 31.67 47.78
N SER A 411 3.64 30.43 48.18
CA SER A 411 4.17 29.82 49.40
C SER A 411 5.69 29.59 49.36
N ALA A 412 6.22 29.22 48.19
CA ALA A 412 7.66 29.09 47.98
C ALA A 412 8.37 30.45 48.03
N ASP A 413 7.79 31.49 47.43
CA ASP A 413 8.31 32.86 47.46
C ASP A 413 8.30 33.45 48.88
N GLU A 414 7.30 33.13 49.69
CA GLU A 414 7.27 33.54 51.10
C GLU A 414 8.33 32.80 51.94
N MET A 415 8.60 31.52 51.66
CA MET A 415 9.72 30.80 52.28
C MET A 415 11.08 31.38 51.85
N LEU A 416 11.24 31.77 50.58
CA LEU A 416 12.45 32.44 50.10
C LEU A 416 12.66 33.81 50.74
N ARG A 417 11.58 34.60 50.92
CA ARG A 417 11.65 35.89 51.66
C ARG A 417 12.03 35.71 53.12
N ARG A 418 11.56 34.62 53.76
CA ARG A 418 11.95 34.28 55.13
C ARG A 418 13.42 33.86 55.23
N LEU A 419 13.94 33.16 54.22
CA LEU A 419 15.34 32.77 54.14
C LEU A 419 16.27 33.94 53.78
N SER A 420 15.82 34.91 52.99
CA SER A 420 16.59 36.10 52.62
C SER A 420 16.58 37.21 53.68
N GLY A 421 15.70 37.12 54.68
CA GLY A 421 15.55 38.09 55.78
C GLY A 421 16.24 37.68 57.08
N GLY A 422 17.17 36.72 57.03
CA GLY A 422 17.84 36.16 58.20
C GLY A 422 19.37 36.32 58.19
N SER A 423 19.85 37.57 58.15
CA SER A 423 21.17 37.95 58.68
C SER A 423 21.27 39.48 58.72
N ASP A 424 21.17 40.05 59.92
CA ASP A 424 22.19 41.04 60.33
C ASP A 424 23.52 40.29 60.53
#